data_AF-A0A521L2B6-F1
#
_entry.id   AF-A0A521L2B6-F1
#
_cell.length_a   1.000
_cell.length_b   1.000
_cell.length_c   1.000
_cell.angle_alpha   90.00
_cell.angle_beta   90.00
_cell.angle_gamma   90.00
#
_symmetry.space_group_name_H-M   'P 1'
#
loop_
_entity.id
_entity.type
_entity.pdbx_description
1 polymer ?
#
loop_
_entity_poly.entity_id
_entity_poly.type
_entity_poly.pdbx_seq_one_letter_code
_entity_poly.pdbx_strand_id
1 'polypeptide(L)'
;MSHALKNTRRRLSHDEAKAAEAAFQGQPFNGDWSDAAHLVYDGMLAAIHKRSEERRAAQADQDVDEADYVSTLLLREEMAEEVSAAVERVKRLLSQGLAALVGLALLWSLMPQEAEAGALGRLREQVIPILAVTMAQAPTGIVANLIVSFEERHDRGGLMVQFRTTPGRFSRMAQTAVEQAIHRTAKAAGLSTDSWTVVLSVPYAGLTVYGESLSAMVALVVVALAKGETVPSDRVT
;
A
#
# COMPACT_ATOMS: atom_id res chain seq x y z
N MET A 1 24.01 -32.02 -17.31
CA MET A 1 24.11 -31.47 -18.68
C MET A 1 23.22 -30.23 -18.73
N SER A 2 23.84 -29.06 -18.81
CA SER A 2 23.21 -27.75 -18.64
C SER A 2 22.64 -27.28 -19.98
N HIS A 3 21.31 -27.32 -20.15
CA HIS A 3 20.67 -26.67 -21.30
C HIS A 3 20.47 -25.20 -20.98
N ALA A 4 21.46 -24.41 -21.39
CA ALA A 4 21.39 -22.96 -21.40
C ALA A 4 20.14 -22.51 -22.19
N LEU A 5 19.22 -21.85 -21.51
CA LEU A 5 18.16 -21.05 -22.12
C LEU A 5 18.82 -19.91 -22.89
N LYS A 6 19.13 -20.14 -24.17
CA LYS A 6 19.43 -19.07 -25.12
C LYS A 6 18.18 -18.22 -25.26
N ASN A 7 18.10 -17.17 -24.45
CA ASN A 7 17.16 -16.07 -24.59
C ASN A 7 17.47 -15.32 -25.89
N THR A 8 17.03 -15.88 -27.00
CA THR A 8 16.96 -15.18 -28.28
C THR A 8 15.53 -14.68 -28.37
N ARG A 9 15.33 -13.36 -28.46
CA ARG A 9 14.02 -12.78 -28.83
C ARG A 9 13.69 -13.20 -30.26
N ARG A 10 13.34 -14.47 -30.46
CA ARG A 10 12.86 -14.99 -31.73
C ARG A 10 11.48 -14.39 -31.94
N ARG A 11 11.31 -13.69 -33.07
CA ARG A 11 9.99 -13.21 -33.49
C ARG A 11 9.13 -14.45 -33.77
N LEU A 12 7.99 -14.55 -33.08
CA LEU A 12 7.05 -15.64 -33.29
C LEU A 12 6.57 -15.64 -34.74
N SER A 13 6.43 -16.82 -35.33
CA SER A 13 5.75 -16.98 -36.61
C SER A 13 4.24 -16.70 -36.46
N HIS A 14 3.54 -16.55 -37.59
CA HIS A 14 2.13 -16.18 -37.58
C HIS A 14 1.25 -17.21 -36.85
N ASP A 15 1.53 -18.49 -37.05
CA ASP A 15 0.87 -19.63 -36.42
C ASP A 15 1.23 -19.78 -34.94
N GLU A 16 2.50 -19.60 -34.56
CA GLU A 16 2.92 -19.54 -33.14
C GLU A 16 2.18 -18.42 -32.38
N ALA A 17 2.05 -17.23 -33.00
CA ALA A 17 1.33 -16.11 -32.41
C ALA A 17 -0.17 -16.39 -32.27
N LYS A 18 -0.80 -16.99 -33.31
CA LYS A 18 -2.21 -17.39 -33.24
C LYS A 18 -2.47 -18.49 -32.21
N ALA A 19 -1.54 -19.44 -32.06
CA ALA A 19 -1.63 -20.49 -31.06
C ALA A 19 -1.54 -19.92 -29.62
N ALA A 20 -0.62 -18.97 -29.38
CA ALA A 20 -0.54 -18.28 -28.10
C ALA A 20 -1.85 -17.52 -27.77
N GLU A 21 -2.42 -16.83 -28.76
CA GLU A 21 -3.68 -16.10 -28.61
C GLU A 21 -4.86 -17.05 -28.35
N ALA A 22 -4.98 -18.15 -29.09
CA ALA A 22 -6.01 -19.16 -28.89
C ALA A 22 -5.97 -19.78 -27.49
N ALA A 23 -4.78 -20.14 -27.01
CA ALA A 23 -4.59 -20.65 -25.65
C ALA A 23 -5.01 -19.62 -24.58
N PHE A 24 -4.73 -18.33 -24.81
CA PHE A 24 -5.13 -17.26 -23.89
C PHE A 24 -6.64 -17.04 -23.86
N GLN A 25 -7.30 -17.21 -25.02
CA GLN A 25 -8.76 -17.08 -25.16
C GLN A 25 -9.52 -18.37 -24.79
N GLY A 26 -8.82 -19.46 -24.46
CA GLY A 26 -9.44 -20.77 -24.15
C GLY A 26 -10.06 -21.45 -25.37
N GLN A 27 -9.60 -21.10 -26.58
CA GLN A 27 -10.05 -21.72 -27.83
C GLN A 27 -9.25 -22.99 -28.14
N PRO A 28 -9.84 -23.99 -28.81
CA PRO A 28 -9.14 -25.22 -29.18
C PRO A 28 -7.98 -24.97 -30.16
N PHE A 29 -6.96 -25.81 -30.08
CA PHE A 29 -5.84 -25.81 -31.03
C PHE A 29 -6.32 -26.12 -32.46
N ASN A 30 -5.78 -25.41 -33.45
CA ASN A 30 -6.05 -25.67 -34.86
C ASN A 30 -5.01 -26.66 -35.41
N GLY A 31 -5.47 -27.80 -35.93
CA GLY A 31 -4.62 -28.87 -36.47
C GLY A 31 -3.80 -28.50 -37.72
N ASP A 32 -4.09 -27.39 -38.38
CA ASP A 32 -3.33 -26.89 -39.53
C ASP A 32 -2.07 -26.09 -39.14
N TRP A 33 -1.85 -25.82 -37.84
CA TRP A 33 -0.70 -25.06 -37.35
C TRP A 33 0.54 -25.95 -37.17
N SER A 34 1.74 -25.34 -37.19
CA SER A 34 2.99 -26.09 -37.10
C SER A 34 3.23 -26.74 -35.73
N ASP A 35 4.16 -27.71 -35.68
CA ASP A 35 4.63 -28.33 -34.44
C ASP A 35 5.16 -27.30 -33.43
N ALA A 36 5.78 -26.22 -33.91
CA ALA A 36 6.25 -25.14 -33.04
C ALA A 36 5.09 -24.37 -32.40
N ALA A 37 3.99 -24.17 -33.13
CA ALA A 37 2.77 -23.57 -32.59
C ALA A 37 2.09 -24.47 -31.54
N HIS A 38 2.18 -25.79 -31.70
CA HIS A 38 1.70 -26.76 -30.70
C HIS A 38 2.45 -26.62 -29.38
N LEU A 39 3.79 -26.53 -29.43
CA LEU A 39 4.62 -26.32 -28.24
C LEU A 39 4.30 -25.00 -27.53
N VAL A 40 3.99 -23.95 -28.29
CA VAL A 40 3.58 -22.64 -27.74
C VAL A 40 2.21 -22.73 -27.07
N TYR A 41 1.24 -23.38 -27.72
CA TYR A 41 -0.11 -23.58 -27.17
C TYR A 41 -0.07 -24.34 -25.84
N ASP A 42 0.63 -25.48 -25.81
CA ASP A 42 0.76 -26.32 -24.61
C ASP A 42 1.50 -25.59 -23.49
N GLY A 43 2.59 -24.90 -23.83
CA GLY A 43 3.36 -24.11 -22.87
C GLY A 43 2.53 -22.99 -22.24
N MET A 44 1.65 -22.36 -23.02
CA MET A 44 0.76 -21.31 -22.53
C MET A 44 -0.31 -21.89 -21.59
N LEU A 45 -0.92 -23.03 -21.92
CA LEU A 45 -1.89 -23.72 -21.06
C LEU A 45 -1.26 -24.14 -19.72
N ALA A 46 -0.06 -24.72 -19.75
CA ALA A 46 0.67 -25.09 -18.55
C ALA A 46 0.96 -23.88 -17.65
N ALA A 47 1.35 -22.75 -18.25
CA ALA A 47 1.61 -21.51 -17.51
C ALA A 47 0.32 -20.89 -16.91
N ILE A 48 -0.80 -20.95 -17.64
CA ILE A 48 -2.11 -20.49 -17.15
C ILE A 48 -2.56 -21.35 -15.97
N HIS A 49 -2.46 -22.66 -16.08
CA HIS A 49 -2.82 -23.60 -15.01
C HIS A 49 -1.99 -23.34 -13.75
N LYS A 50 -0.67 -23.31 -13.88
CA LYS A 50 0.25 -23.02 -12.78
C LYS A 50 -0.09 -21.68 -12.09
N ARG A 51 -0.35 -20.62 -12.85
CA ARG A 51 -0.73 -19.31 -12.30
C ARG A 51 -2.06 -19.35 -11.56
N SER A 52 -3.02 -20.14 -12.05
CA SER A 52 -4.31 -20.31 -11.39
C SER A 52 -4.22 -21.10 -10.09
N GLU A 53 -3.35 -22.10 -10.04
CA GLU A 53 -3.01 -22.87 -8.82
C GLU A 53 -2.32 -21.97 -7.79
N GLU A 54 -1.31 -21.20 -8.20
CA GLU A 54 -0.62 -20.23 -7.33
C GLU A 54 -1.58 -19.19 -6.75
N ARG A 55 -2.52 -18.68 -7.56
CA ARG A 55 -3.57 -17.77 -7.07
C ARG A 55 -4.53 -18.44 -6.09
N ARG A 56 -4.93 -19.68 -6.33
CA ARG A 56 -5.82 -20.42 -5.40
C ARG A 56 -5.12 -20.73 -4.09
N ALA A 57 -3.83 -21.06 -4.12
CA ALA A 57 -3.03 -21.25 -2.92
C ALA A 57 -2.91 -19.94 -2.10
N ALA A 58 -2.65 -18.81 -2.78
CA ALA A 58 -2.58 -17.50 -2.12
C ALA A 58 -3.94 -17.06 -1.53
N GLN A 59 -5.05 -17.34 -2.20
CA GLN A 59 -6.39 -17.05 -1.69
C GLN A 59 -6.74 -17.92 -0.47
N ALA A 60 -6.33 -19.19 -0.47
CA ALA A 60 -6.59 -20.10 0.66
C ALA A 60 -5.85 -19.68 1.95
N ASP A 61 -4.64 -19.13 1.83
CA ASP A 61 -3.92 -18.54 2.97
C ASP A 61 -4.64 -17.29 3.51
N GLN A 62 -5.21 -16.47 2.62
CA GLN A 62 -5.91 -15.25 2.99
C GLN A 62 -7.25 -15.51 3.70
N ASP A 63 -7.97 -16.58 3.33
CA ASP A 63 -9.25 -16.95 3.95
C ASP A 63 -9.05 -17.55 5.37
N VAL A 64 -7.88 -18.12 5.67
CA VAL A 64 -7.52 -18.64 7.00
C VAL A 64 -7.24 -17.48 7.98
N ASP A 65 -6.61 -16.40 7.52
CA ASP A 65 -6.32 -15.22 8.34
C ASP A 65 -7.58 -14.42 8.72
N GLU A 66 -8.61 -14.37 7.87
CA GLU A 66 -9.85 -13.62 8.17
C GLU A 66 -10.70 -14.31 9.25
N ALA A 67 -10.76 -15.64 9.26
CA ALA A 67 -11.48 -16.40 10.28
C ALA A 67 -10.84 -16.27 11.68
N ASP A 68 -9.50 -16.22 11.74
CA ASP A 68 -8.75 -16.04 12.98
C ASP A 68 -8.85 -14.58 13.49
N TYR A 69 -8.91 -13.62 12.57
CA TYR A 69 -9.13 -12.21 12.87
C TYR A 69 -10.53 -11.93 13.45
N VAL A 70 -11.58 -12.58 12.94
CA VAL A 70 -12.95 -12.44 13.48
C VAL A 70 -13.07 -13.08 14.88
N SER A 71 -12.46 -14.24 15.11
CA SER A 71 -12.43 -14.85 16.45
C SER A 71 -11.70 -13.98 17.47
N THR A 72 -10.56 -13.39 17.08
CA THR A 72 -9.79 -12.50 17.96
C THR A 72 -10.48 -11.15 18.20
N LEU A 73 -11.23 -10.62 17.24
CA LEU A 73 -12.06 -9.42 17.41
C LEU A 73 -13.20 -9.63 18.40
N LEU A 74 -13.90 -10.76 18.32
CA LEU A 74 -14.99 -11.08 19.25
C LEU A 74 -14.48 -11.27 20.69
N LEU A 75 -13.32 -11.91 20.86
CA LEU A 75 -12.64 -12.01 22.16
C LEU A 75 -12.22 -10.63 22.71
N ARG A 76 -11.86 -9.69 21.83
CA ARG A 76 -11.45 -8.33 22.22
C ARG A 76 -12.62 -7.45 22.63
N GLU A 77 -13.80 -7.63 22.04
CA GLU A 77 -15.02 -6.88 22.42
C GLU A 77 -15.52 -7.29 23.81
N GLU A 78 -15.48 -8.58 24.16
CA GLU A 78 -15.85 -9.07 25.49
C GLU A 78 -14.90 -8.53 26.59
N MET A 79 -13.62 -8.38 26.26
CA MET A 79 -12.60 -7.87 27.17
C MET A 79 -12.61 -6.34 27.34
N ALA A 80 -13.21 -5.59 26.41
CA ALA A 80 -13.25 -4.13 26.47
C ALA A 80 -14.10 -3.60 27.63
N GLU A 81 -15.16 -4.32 28.01
CA GLU A 81 -16.07 -3.93 29.08
C GLU A 81 -15.40 -4.11 30.47
N GLU A 82 -14.64 -5.20 30.66
CA GLU A 82 -13.88 -5.43 31.89
C GLU A 82 -12.73 -4.43 32.08
N VAL A 83 -12.01 -4.11 31.00
CA VAL A 83 -10.90 -3.13 31.04
C VAL A 83 -11.43 -1.73 31.33
N SER A 84 -12.55 -1.33 30.72
CA SER A 84 -13.21 -0.05 30.99
C SER A 84 -13.57 0.08 32.48
N ALA A 85 -14.19 -0.97 33.06
CA ALA A 85 -14.54 -0.99 34.47
C ALA A 85 -13.31 -0.96 35.40
N ALA A 86 -12.17 -1.54 35.00
CA ALA A 86 -10.92 -1.49 35.74
C ALA A 86 -10.26 -0.10 35.68
N VAL A 87 -10.26 0.55 34.52
CA VAL A 87 -9.73 1.90 34.31
C VAL A 87 -10.49 2.93 35.15
N GLU A 88 -11.82 2.82 35.22
CA GLU A 88 -12.65 3.72 36.02
C GLU A 88 -12.33 3.62 37.53
N ARG A 89 -11.99 2.41 38.01
CA ARG A 89 -11.58 2.16 39.41
C ARG A 89 -10.23 2.82 39.72
N VAL A 90 -9.27 2.72 38.80
CA VAL A 90 -7.94 3.35 38.94
C VAL A 90 -8.07 4.88 38.92
N LYS A 91 -8.90 5.43 38.03
CA LYS A 91 -9.15 6.87 37.91
C LYS A 91 -9.74 7.48 39.19
N ARG A 92 -10.62 6.76 39.89
CA ARG A 92 -11.17 7.19 41.20
C ARG A 92 -10.15 7.19 42.34
N LEU A 93 -9.14 6.32 42.28
CA LEU A 93 -8.06 6.30 43.27
C LEU A 93 -7.09 7.47 43.06
N LEU A 94 -6.84 7.86 41.81
CA LEU A 94 -5.96 8.99 41.48
C LEU A 94 -6.60 10.36 41.76
N SER A 95 -7.92 10.50 41.63
CA SER A 95 -8.61 11.76 41.92
C SER A 95 -8.61 12.14 43.41
N GLN A 96 -8.42 11.17 44.33
CA GLN A 96 -8.29 11.43 45.76
C GLN A 96 -6.90 11.97 46.15
N GLY A 97 -5.87 11.81 45.30
CA GLY A 97 -4.54 12.40 45.50
C GLY A 97 -4.35 13.80 44.89
N LEU A 98 -5.24 14.22 43.98
CA LEU A 98 -5.06 15.43 43.17
C LEU A 98 -5.35 16.75 43.92
N ALA A 99 -6.06 16.71 45.05
CA ALA A 99 -6.41 17.91 45.82
C ALA A 99 -5.17 18.66 46.38
N ALA A 100 -4.03 17.98 46.54
CA ALA A 100 -2.78 18.59 46.99
C ALA A 100 -1.97 19.27 45.88
N LEU A 101 -2.15 18.88 44.60
CA LEU A 101 -1.37 19.40 43.46
C LEU A 101 -1.96 20.67 42.83
N VAL A 102 -3.26 20.92 43.00
CA VAL A 102 -3.94 22.14 42.50
C VAL A 102 -3.37 23.41 43.14
N GLY A 103 -2.90 23.33 44.39
CA GLY A 103 -2.25 24.46 45.08
C GLY A 103 -0.90 24.86 44.48
N LEU A 104 -0.15 23.93 43.87
CA LEU A 104 1.16 24.21 43.26
C LEU A 104 1.02 24.76 41.83
N ALA A 105 -0.01 24.33 41.10
CA ALA A 105 -0.32 24.81 39.75
C ALA A 105 -0.80 26.28 39.73
N LEU A 106 -1.52 26.72 40.78
CA LEU A 106 -1.93 28.13 40.93
C LEU A 106 -0.72 29.08 41.08
N LEU A 107 0.38 28.61 41.65
CA LEU A 107 1.61 29.39 41.79
C LEU A 107 2.39 29.49 40.46
N TRP A 108 2.30 28.47 39.61
CA TRP A 108 2.88 28.49 38.25
C TRP A 108 2.12 29.46 37.33
N SER A 109 0.84 29.74 37.63
CA SER A 109 -0.02 30.61 36.82
C SER A 109 0.29 32.11 36.94
N LEU A 110 1.19 32.53 37.84
CA LEU A 110 1.63 33.93 37.95
C LEU A 110 2.90 34.26 37.13
N MET A 111 3.48 33.30 36.41
CA MET A 111 4.60 33.59 35.49
C MET A 111 4.08 34.10 34.13
N PRO A 112 4.62 35.20 33.58
CA PRO A 112 4.34 35.59 32.22
C PRO A 112 4.93 34.54 31.28
N GLN A 113 4.05 33.78 30.63
CA GLN A 113 4.39 32.79 29.64
C GLN A 113 4.72 33.53 28.34
N GLU A 114 6.02 33.73 28.07
CA GLU A 114 6.46 34.21 26.77
C GLU A 114 5.99 33.21 25.69
N ALA A 115 5.38 33.78 24.66
CA ALA A 115 4.64 33.07 23.63
C ALA A 115 5.55 32.21 22.74
N GLU A 116 5.05 31.01 22.49
CA GLU A 116 5.21 30.16 21.31
C GLU A 116 6.34 30.46 20.32
N ALA A 117 7.30 29.53 20.26
CA ALA A 117 8.13 29.31 19.07
C ALA A 117 7.79 27.94 18.44
N GLY A 118 6.76 27.94 17.58
CA GLY A 118 6.65 27.17 16.34
C GLY A 118 6.87 25.64 16.38
N ALA A 119 5.83 24.88 16.71
CA ALA A 119 5.70 23.52 16.20
C ALA A 119 5.29 23.57 14.71
N LEU A 120 6.25 23.67 13.81
CA LEU A 120 6.05 23.33 12.41
C LEU A 120 5.62 21.86 12.36
N GLY A 121 4.44 21.58 11.77
CA GLY A 121 3.98 20.21 11.50
C GLY A 121 5.14 19.41 10.90
N ARG A 122 5.46 18.25 11.48
CA ARG A 122 6.63 17.47 11.06
C ARG A 122 6.36 16.90 9.66
N LEU A 123 6.71 17.65 8.62
CA LEU A 123 6.77 17.17 7.25
C LEU A 123 7.78 16.02 7.20
N ARG A 124 7.30 14.82 6.87
CA ARG A 124 8.14 13.63 6.71
C ARG A 124 8.10 13.24 5.24
N GLU A 125 9.26 13.02 4.64
CA GLU A 125 9.37 12.65 3.23
C GLU A 125 10.09 11.31 3.09
N GLN A 126 9.59 10.47 2.20
CA GLN A 126 10.14 9.16 1.89
C GLN A 126 10.18 8.94 0.38
N VAL A 127 11.30 8.42 -0.10
CA VAL A 127 11.43 7.93 -1.48
C VAL A 127 11.18 6.42 -1.49
N ILE A 128 10.29 5.97 -2.38
CA ILE A 128 9.98 4.55 -2.54
C ILE A 128 10.18 4.08 -3.99
N PRO A 129 10.84 2.94 -4.20
CA PRO A 129 10.90 2.32 -5.51
C PRO A 129 9.54 1.69 -5.84
N ILE A 130 9.07 1.91 -7.06
CA ILE A 130 7.83 1.32 -7.57
C ILE A 130 8.09 0.68 -8.93
N LEU A 131 7.41 -0.43 -9.19
CA LEU A 131 7.29 -0.98 -10.53
C LEU A 131 6.19 -0.20 -11.26
N ALA A 132 6.59 0.62 -12.22
CA ALA A 132 5.69 1.39 -13.06
C ALA A 132 5.68 0.80 -14.48
N VAL A 133 4.52 0.84 -15.14
CA VAL A 133 4.41 0.50 -16.56
C VAL A 133 4.28 1.80 -17.35
N THR A 134 5.14 1.99 -18.35
CA THR A 134 5.05 3.11 -19.29
C THR A 134 4.39 2.64 -20.59
N MET A 135 3.52 3.47 -21.16
CA MET A 135 2.70 3.12 -22.34
C MET A 135 3.19 3.79 -23.64
N ALA A 136 4.49 4.03 -23.80
CA ALA A 136 5.01 4.80 -24.94
C ALA A 136 4.72 4.16 -26.32
N GLN A 137 5.38 3.04 -26.64
CA GLN A 137 5.14 2.28 -27.89
C GLN A 137 4.78 0.82 -27.59
N ALA A 138 5.26 0.29 -26.46
CA ALA A 138 4.89 -0.99 -25.88
C ALA A 138 4.92 -0.87 -24.34
N PRO A 139 4.06 -1.59 -23.60
CA PRO A 139 4.07 -1.57 -22.15
C PRO A 139 5.44 -2.03 -21.63
N THR A 140 6.22 -1.09 -21.10
CA THR A 140 7.57 -1.37 -20.58
C THR A 140 7.56 -1.15 -19.08
N GLY A 141 7.86 -2.20 -18.32
CA GLY A 141 8.06 -2.13 -16.88
C GLY A 141 9.37 -1.40 -16.56
N ILE A 142 9.30 -0.40 -15.69
CA ILE A 142 10.46 0.31 -15.17
C ILE A 142 10.39 0.36 -13.65
N VAL A 143 11.55 0.38 -13.00
CA VAL A 143 11.65 0.79 -11.60
C VAL A 143 11.74 2.31 -11.58
N ALA A 144 10.75 2.96 -10.97
CA ALA A 144 10.71 4.41 -10.82
C ALA A 144 10.71 4.75 -9.32
N ASN A 145 11.38 5.84 -8.95
CA ASN A 145 11.28 6.38 -7.60
C ASN A 145 10.06 7.28 -7.47
N LEU A 146 9.31 7.10 -6.39
CA LEU A 146 8.21 7.95 -6.00
C LEU A 146 8.58 8.72 -4.75
N ILE A 147 8.24 10.01 -4.71
CA ILE A 147 8.38 10.83 -3.51
C ILE A 147 7.01 10.91 -2.83
N VAL A 148 6.98 10.50 -1.56
CA VAL A 148 5.82 10.56 -0.66
C VAL A 148 6.15 11.55 0.44
N SER A 149 5.41 12.66 0.52
CA SER A 149 5.51 13.60 1.63
C SER A 149 4.25 13.48 2.49
N PHE A 150 4.43 13.42 3.81
CA PHE A 150 3.38 13.27 4.81
C PHE A 150 3.46 14.42 5.79
N GLU A 151 2.31 15.02 6.10
CA GLU A 151 2.15 16.02 7.14
C GLU A 151 0.93 15.69 7.98
N GLU A 152 1.12 15.67 9.30
CA GLU A 152 0.04 15.64 10.27
C GLU A 152 -0.36 17.08 10.60
N ARG A 153 -1.57 17.46 10.18
CA ARG A 153 -2.17 18.78 10.39
C ARG A 153 -2.76 18.87 11.80
N HIS A 154 -3.07 20.11 12.22
CA HIS A 154 -3.78 20.38 13.48
C HIS A 154 -5.31 20.49 13.31
N ASP A 155 -5.82 20.39 12.08
CA ASP A 155 -7.25 20.42 11.77
C ASP A 155 -7.89 19.03 11.79
N ARG A 156 -9.21 18.94 11.52
CA ARG A 156 -9.93 17.68 11.26
C ARG A 156 -10.54 17.67 9.86
N GLY A 157 -9.80 18.15 8.86
CA GLY A 157 -10.27 18.32 7.48
C GLY A 157 -10.41 17.01 6.67
N GLY A 158 -10.13 15.85 7.28
CA GLY A 158 -10.10 14.57 6.59
C GLY A 158 -8.73 14.24 5.98
N LEU A 159 -8.67 13.14 5.25
CA LEU A 159 -7.51 12.77 4.46
C LEU A 159 -7.45 13.66 3.21
N MET A 160 -6.37 14.41 3.05
CA MET A 160 -6.07 15.18 1.85
C MET A 160 -4.94 14.49 1.09
N VAL A 161 -5.23 13.98 -0.12
CA VAL A 161 -4.22 13.39 -1.01
C VAL A 161 -4.01 14.29 -2.22
N GLN A 162 -2.78 14.75 -2.42
CA GLN A 162 -2.40 15.60 -3.53
C GLN A 162 -1.45 14.88 -4.48
N PHE A 163 -1.86 14.73 -5.72
CA PHE A 163 -1.03 14.15 -6.79
C PHE A 163 -0.43 15.27 -7.62
N ARG A 164 0.90 15.45 -7.55
CA ARG A 164 1.59 16.37 -8.46
C ARG A 164 1.51 15.82 -9.88
N THR A 165 1.20 16.70 -10.83
CA THR A 165 1.03 16.36 -12.26
C THR A 165 2.25 16.68 -13.11
N THR A 166 3.28 17.27 -12.50
CA THR A 166 4.56 17.65 -13.13
C THR A 166 5.70 17.26 -12.17
N PRO A 167 6.82 16.68 -12.65
CA PRO A 167 7.15 16.39 -14.05
C PRO A 167 6.49 15.11 -14.62
N GLY A 168 6.15 14.15 -13.76
CA GLY A 168 5.34 12.98 -14.09
C GLY A 168 3.92 13.08 -13.53
N ARG A 169 3.08 12.09 -13.82
CA ARG A 169 1.68 12.06 -13.36
C ARG A 169 1.23 10.66 -12.98
N PHE A 170 0.12 10.60 -12.26
CA PHE A 170 -0.57 9.36 -11.94
C PHE A 170 -1.81 9.23 -12.81
N SER A 171 -2.13 8.01 -13.23
CA SER A 171 -3.43 7.71 -13.83
C SER A 171 -4.57 7.91 -12.80
N ARG A 172 -5.79 8.22 -13.26
CA ARG A 172 -6.97 8.36 -12.37
C ARG A 172 -7.22 7.10 -11.53
N MET A 173 -7.06 5.93 -12.15
CA MET A 173 -7.19 4.65 -11.45
C MET A 173 -6.17 4.51 -10.31
N ALA A 174 -4.91 4.88 -10.55
CA ALA A 174 -3.87 4.85 -9.53
C ALA A 174 -4.17 5.84 -8.38
N GLN A 175 -4.70 7.02 -8.69
CA GLN A 175 -5.09 8.01 -7.68
C GLN A 175 -6.16 7.46 -6.75
N THR A 176 -7.26 6.95 -7.31
CA THR A 176 -8.35 6.33 -6.53
C THR A 176 -7.85 5.13 -5.73
N ALA A 177 -7.02 4.26 -6.33
CA ALA A 177 -6.49 3.09 -5.63
C ALA A 177 -5.64 3.50 -4.41
N VAL A 178 -4.79 4.52 -4.56
CA VAL A 178 -3.95 5.04 -3.48
C VAL A 178 -4.78 5.62 -2.34
N GLU A 179 -5.74 6.50 -2.65
CA GLU A 179 -6.63 7.10 -1.63
C GLU A 179 -7.36 6.02 -0.83
N GLN A 180 -7.92 5.03 -1.52
CA GLN A 180 -8.64 3.93 -0.90
C GLN A 180 -7.72 3.02 -0.08
N ALA A 181 -6.51 2.76 -0.56
CA ALA A 181 -5.54 1.95 0.17
C ALA A 181 -5.09 2.64 1.46
N ILE A 182 -4.79 3.95 1.43
CA ILE A 182 -4.42 4.71 2.64
C ILE A 182 -5.53 4.61 3.68
N HIS A 183 -6.79 4.82 3.28
CA HIS A 183 -7.91 4.75 4.21
C HIS A 183 -8.07 3.35 4.83
N ARG A 184 -8.01 2.29 4.02
CA ARG A 184 -8.13 0.90 4.50
C ARG A 184 -6.98 0.52 5.42
N THR A 185 -5.75 0.82 5.04
CA THR A 185 -4.56 0.45 5.83
C THR A 185 -4.47 1.25 7.13
N ALA A 186 -4.82 2.53 7.12
CA ALA A 186 -4.87 3.34 8.35
C ALA A 186 -5.94 2.80 9.31
N LYS A 187 -7.13 2.47 8.81
CA LYS A 187 -8.20 1.85 9.61
C LYS A 187 -7.77 0.53 10.20
N ALA A 188 -7.14 -0.35 9.41
CA ALA A 188 -6.61 -1.63 9.89
C ALA A 188 -5.51 -1.44 10.96
N ALA A 189 -4.73 -0.36 10.87
CA ALA A 189 -3.72 0.00 11.85
C ALA A 189 -4.27 0.74 13.10
N GLY A 190 -5.58 0.97 13.19
CA GLY A 190 -6.21 1.71 14.29
C GLY A 190 -5.89 3.21 14.31
N LEU A 191 -5.53 3.79 13.16
CA LEU A 191 -5.19 5.21 13.02
C LEU A 191 -6.36 5.99 12.41
N SER A 192 -6.54 7.25 12.84
CA SER A 192 -7.46 8.19 12.19
C SER A 192 -6.71 9.00 11.12
N THR A 193 -7.34 9.17 9.96
CA THR A 193 -6.81 9.96 8.84
C THR A 193 -7.34 11.40 8.82
N ASP A 194 -8.05 11.85 9.85
CA ASP A 194 -8.82 13.11 9.84
C ASP A 194 -7.95 14.37 9.73
N SER A 195 -6.65 14.24 9.93
CA SER A 195 -5.70 15.34 9.99
C SER A 195 -4.51 15.14 9.06
N TRP A 196 -4.63 14.29 8.02
CA TRP A 196 -3.46 13.89 7.22
C TRP A 196 -3.43 14.56 5.86
N THR A 197 -2.28 15.14 5.52
CA THR A 197 -1.94 15.55 4.15
C THR A 197 -0.88 14.61 3.59
N VAL A 198 -1.16 14.02 2.44
CA VAL A 198 -0.23 13.16 1.70
C VAL A 198 0.00 13.76 0.32
N VAL A 199 1.25 14.06 -0.02
CA VAL A 199 1.64 14.59 -1.32
C VAL A 199 2.46 13.53 -2.05
N LEU A 200 2.07 13.24 -3.29
CA LEU A 200 2.70 12.22 -4.12
C LEU A 200 3.25 12.86 -5.39
N SER A 201 4.52 12.58 -5.71
CA SER A 201 5.13 13.12 -6.92
C SER A 201 6.07 12.14 -7.61
N VAL A 202 6.04 12.19 -8.94
CA VAL A 202 6.85 11.37 -9.83
C VAL A 202 7.90 12.29 -10.46
N PRO A 203 9.20 12.17 -10.11
CA PRO A 203 10.25 13.10 -10.54
C PRO A 203 10.72 12.85 -11.99
N TYR A 204 9.98 12.08 -12.79
CA TYR A 204 10.33 11.73 -14.16
C TYR A 204 9.37 12.39 -15.16
N ALA A 205 9.92 13.19 -16.06
CA ALA A 205 9.16 13.88 -17.09
C ALA A 205 8.43 12.90 -18.03
N GLY A 206 7.14 13.13 -18.26
CA GLY A 206 6.34 12.34 -19.20
C GLY A 206 5.97 10.94 -18.71
N LEU A 207 6.44 10.52 -17.54
CA LEU A 207 6.06 9.23 -16.96
C LEU A 207 4.62 9.30 -16.43
N THR A 208 3.79 8.36 -16.87
CA THR A 208 2.47 8.12 -16.26
C THR A 208 2.53 6.82 -15.47
N VAL A 209 2.26 6.89 -14.18
CA VAL A 209 2.26 5.72 -13.29
C VAL A 209 0.87 5.07 -13.28
N TYR A 210 0.88 3.76 -13.47
CA TYR A 210 -0.28 2.86 -13.44
C TYR A 210 0.00 1.73 -12.45
N GLY A 211 -1.05 1.15 -11.88
CA GLY A 211 -0.97 -0.13 -11.17
C GLY A 211 -1.52 -0.12 -9.75
N GLU A 212 -1.98 -1.30 -9.31
CA GLU A 212 -2.53 -1.54 -7.96
C GLU A 212 -1.43 -1.70 -6.91
N SER A 213 -0.31 -2.34 -7.26
CA SER A 213 0.84 -2.56 -6.35
C SER A 213 1.40 -1.25 -5.76
N LEU A 214 1.36 -0.16 -6.54
CA LEU A 214 1.67 1.20 -6.07
C LEU A 214 0.88 1.57 -4.82
N SER A 215 -0.44 1.34 -4.84
CA SER A 215 -1.33 1.78 -3.78
C SER A 215 -1.07 1.10 -2.45
N ALA A 216 -0.76 -0.20 -2.49
CA ALA A 216 -0.37 -0.96 -1.30
C ALA A 216 0.92 -0.40 -0.69
N MET A 217 1.95 -0.18 -1.52
CA MET A 217 3.23 0.34 -1.04
C MET A 217 3.10 1.76 -0.46
N VAL A 218 2.36 2.65 -1.15
CA VAL A 218 2.10 4.00 -0.65
C VAL A 218 1.35 3.97 0.67
N ALA A 219 0.33 3.12 0.82
CA ALA A 219 -0.45 3.04 2.04
C ALA A 219 0.38 2.56 3.24
N LEU A 220 1.24 1.55 3.05
CA LEU A 220 2.16 1.09 4.09
C LEU A 220 3.13 2.19 4.51
N VAL A 221 3.68 2.92 3.55
CA VAL A 221 4.61 4.02 3.80
C VAL A 221 3.93 5.15 4.56
N VAL A 222 2.73 5.55 4.15
CA VAL A 222 1.97 6.61 4.85
C VAL A 222 1.68 6.20 6.29
N VAL A 223 1.29 4.95 6.54
CA VAL A 223 1.04 4.47 7.91
C VAL A 223 2.33 4.41 8.74
N ALA A 224 3.44 3.96 8.17
CA ALA A 224 4.75 4.00 8.84
C ALA A 224 5.15 5.44 9.18
N LEU A 225 5.01 6.36 8.20
CA LEU A 225 5.27 7.78 8.38
C LEU A 225 4.36 8.40 9.44
N ALA A 226 3.09 8.01 9.54
CA ALA A 226 2.19 8.46 10.60
C ALA A 226 2.67 7.99 12.00
N LYS A 227 3.16 6.75 12.11
CA LYS A 227 3.71 6.21 13.37
C LYS A 227 5.08 6.78 13.77
N GLY A 228 5.73 7.55 12.90
CA GLY A 228 7.09 8.04 13.14
C GLY A 228 8.18 7.05 12.77
N GLU A 229 7.82 6.03 12.00
CA GLU A 229 8.73 5.04 11.45
C GLU A 229 9.17 5.47 10.04
N THR A 230 10.32 4.96 9.60
CA THR A 230 10.79 5.09 8.21
C THR A 230 10.82 3.71 7.58
N VAL A 231 10.52 3.61 6.28
CA VAL A 231 10.56 2.33 5.56
C VAL A 231 11.96 2.19 4.95
N PRO A 232 12.77 1.20 5.39
CA PRO A 232 14.09 0.96 4.82
C PRO A 232 13.98 0.66 3.32
N SER A 233 14.79 1.35 2.51
CA SER A 233 14.75 1.24 1.04
C SER A 233 15.20 -0.12 0.50
N ASP A 234 15.75 -1.00 1.36
CA ASP A 234 16.30 -2.31 1.04
C ASP A 234 15.30 -3.47 1.21
N ARG A 235 14.10 -3.22 1.74
CA ARG A 235 13.09 -4.27 2.02
C ARG A 235 11.88 -4.28 1.10
N VAL A 236 11.97 -3.61 -0.04
CA VAL A 236 10.88 -3.53 -1.03
C VAL A 236 11.21 -4.42 -2.21
N THR A 237 10.77 -5.69 -2.14
CA THR A 237 10.93 -6.70 -3.21
C THR A 237 9.61 -7.00 -3.88
#